data_AF-A0A1I5T6M9-F1
#
_entry.id   AF-A0A1I5T6M9-F1
#
_cell.length_a   1.000
_cell.length_b   1.000
_cell.length_c   1.000
_cell.angle_alpha   90.00
_cell.angle_beta   90.00
_cell.angle_gamma   90.00
#
_symmetry.space_group_name_H-M   'P 1'
#
loop_
_entity.id
_entity.type
_entity.pdbx_description
1 polymer ?
#
loop_
_entity_poly.entity_id
_entity_poly.type
_entity_poly.pdbx_seq_one_letter_code
_entity_poly.pdbx_strand_id
1 'polypeptide(L)'
;MSPPAAASAERTDDGTTSNAGEYRRRDTVSIADNVVVSRQPLTATRLNNAAVPLIEALSTSEFRSPASIAAETGHDRETVDRLFERLATRDFLEWRPARDLQHRPPTSVVVTVRNDRENLVHCLDALAELNYPDYEIVVVDDGSTDGTRELVEDRAKDDSDIHLVRVGEPDDPIGIGAARNRGVDAAHHDVIAFTDADCRPRPPWLADLVPCLAAADLVGGRVRPAGKSAASVYEGVNSSLDMGGYAARVDPAGTTPYLPTANLVGRRAVFETVAFPERNIAEDVDVCWGALDAGYTVVYTPTGVVEHTYRDSPREFAARRGTYGASEALLASEHDREDSSVDVPVAVLLVLALAVTGVVGTGTVATGAVVFAGAVLGLTAGVRGWRGWRRARRLTPAVSLSDLVESWGRKRLSSAYALSQEVTRYYVLPIAVLGGISWVVGPSWLGPSIATALSVTVALPAIVEYRVHDPETSRTAYAGYYLADHLGYQLGVYRGALVHGTLAHLRPSARFRLVS
;
A
#
# COMPACT_ATOMS: atom_id res chain seq x y z
N MET A 1 8.53 35.47 11.45
CA MET A 1 8.85 34.65 12.65
C MET A 1 9.42 33.35 12.13
N SER A 2 10.66 33.04 12.49
CA SER A 2 11.26 31.73 12.19
C SER A 2 10.40 30.62 12.83
N PRO A 3 10.21 29.47 12.18
CA PRO A 3 9.44 28.38 12.76
C PRO A 3 10.07 27.95 14.11
N PRO A 4 9.26 27.57 15.11
CA PRO A 4 9.78 27.03 16.36
C PRO A 4 10.57 25.75 16.05
N ALA A 5 11.73 25.62 16.70
CA ALA A 5 12.60 24.47 16.53
C ALA A 5 11.83 23.18 16.90
N ALA A 6 11.51 22.38 15.89
CA ALA A 6 11.12 20.99 16.09
C ALA A 6 12.16 20.33 16.99
N ALA A 7 11.72 19.61 18.03
CA ALA A 7 12.60 18.76 18.82
C ALA A 7 13.22 17.73 17.87
N SER A 8 14.43 18.06 17.42
CA SER A 8 15.16 17.38 16.37
C SER A 8 15.61 16.02 16.87
N ALA A 9 15.19 14.95 16.18
CA ALA A 9 16.13 13.86 15.96
C ALA A 9 17.44 14.49 15.45
N GLU A 10 18.59 14.18 16.05
CA GLU A 10 19.90 14.74 15.68
C GLU A 10 20.05 14.75 14.15
N ARG A 11 19.95 15.94 13.54
CA ARG A 11 20.32 16.15 12.14
C ARG A 11 21.84 16.23 12.11
N THR A 12 22.50 15.31 11.42
CA THR A 12 23.93 15.44 11.12
C THR A 12 24.15 16.55 10.09
N ASP A 13 25.31 17.21 10.16
CA ASP A 13 25.71 18.38 9.35
C ASP A 13 25.73 18.15 7.82
N ASP A 14 25.44 16.94 7.33
CA ASP A 14 25.41 16.59 5.90
C ASP A 14 24.02 16.50 5.28
N GLY A 15 22.96 16.78 6.04
CA GLY A 15 21.59 16.71 5.55
C GLY A 15 21.01 15.29 5.43
N THR A 16 21.70 14.25 5.92
CA THR A 16 21.08 12.94 6.13
C THR A 16 20.36 12.91 7.47
N THR A 17 19.07 12.55 7.45
CA THR A 17 18.30 12.26 8.66
C THR A 17 18.93 11.05 9.34
N SER A 18 19.27 11.14 10.63
CA SER A 18 19.75 9.97 11.36
C SER A 18 18.70 8.87 11.24
N ASN A 19 19.09 7.75 10.64
CA ASN A 19 18.18 6.67 10.28
C ASN A 19 17.84 5.87 11.53
N ALA A 20 16.80 6.28 12.26
CA ALA A 20 16.35 5.60 13.47
C ALA A 20 15.58 4.32 13.09
N GLY A 21 16.27 3.37 12.48
CA GLY A 21 15.75 2.08 12.04
C GLY A 21 16.32 0.92 12.83
N GLU A 22 15.57 -0.18 12.88
CA GLU A 22 16.07 -1.47 13.32
C GLU A 22 16.00 -2.47 12.17
N TYR A 23 16.95 -3.42 12.16
CA TYR A 23 17.12 -4.36 11.07
C TYR A 23 17.15 -5.78 11.59
N ARG A 24 16.63 -6.71 10.80
CA ARG A 24 16.86 -8.15 10.95
C ARG A 24 17.19 -8.76 9.60
N ARG A 25 17.84 -9.92 9.60
CA ARG A 25 18.07 -10.68 8.38
C ARG A 25 16.77 -11.38 7.96
N ARG A 26 16.43 -11.37 6.67
CA ARG A 26 15.27 -12.14 6.19
C ARG A 26 15.55 -13.64 6.26
N ASP A 27 14.51 -14.45 6.46
CA ASP A 27 14.63 -15.92 6.51
C ASP A 27 15.13 -16.52 5.18
N THR A 28 14.87 -15.83 4.07
CA THR A 28 15.29 -16.25 2.72
C THR A 28 16.75 -15.96 2.41
N VAL A 29 17.47 -15.34 3.36
CA VAL A 29 18.83 -14.83 3.17
C VAL A 29 19.85 -15.71 3.87
N SER A 30 20.78 -16.22 3.06
CA SER A 30 21.92 -17.03 3.49
C SER A 30 23.24 -16.34 3.15
N ILE A 31 24.27 -16.63 3.94
CA ILE A 31 25.63 -16.17 3.70
C ILE A 31 26.48 -17.39 3.39
N ALA A 32 27.21 -17.36 2.27
CA ALA A 32 28.18 -18.38 1.89
C ALA A 32 29.50 -17.69 1.54
N ASP A 33 30.54 -17.96 2.34
CA ASP A 33 31.81 -17.22 2.33
C ASP A 33 31.58 -15.71 2.53
N ASN A 34 31.85 -14.90 1.49
CA ASN A 34 31.61 -13.47 1.47
C ASN A 34 30.45 -13.07 0.54
N VAL A 35 29.57 -14.01 0.20
CA VAL A 35 28.42 -13.76 -0.68
C VAL A 35 27.13 -13.89 0.11
N VAL A 36 26.33 -12.83 0.12
CA VAL A 36 24.96 -12.85 0.65
C VAL A 36 24.02 -13.18 -0.50
N VAL A 37 23.14 -14.13 -0.26
CA VAL A 37 22.17 -14.63 -1.24
C VAL A 37 20.79 -14.58 -0.60
N SER A 38 19.87 -13.80 -1.18
CA SER A 38 18.43 -13.93 -0.99
C SER A 38 17.89 -14.86 -2.06
N ARG A 39 17.03 -15.81 -1.71
CA ARG A 39 16.45 -16.76 -2.70
C ARG A 39 15.12 -16.31 -3.29
N GLN A 40 14.43 -15.38 -2.62
CA GLN A 40 13.09 -14.92 -2.99
C GLN A 40 12.94 -13.42 -2.69
N PRO A 41 13.17 -12.54 -3.69
CA PRO A 41 13.70 -12.83 -5.03
C PRO A 41 15.17 -13.30 -5.01
N LEU A 42 15.62 -14.01 -6.07
CA LEU A 42 17.03 -14.43 -6.15
C LEU A 42 17.93 -13.22 -6.41
N THR A 43 18.56 -12.74 -5.35
CA THR A 43 19.50 -11.61 -5.38
C THR A 43 20.78 -12.05 -4.67
N ALA A 44 21.93 -11.74 -5.26
CA ALA A 44 23.21 -12.09 -4.65
C ALA A 44 24.21 -10.93 -4.78
N THR A 45 24.93 -10.66 -3.71
CA THR A 45 25.99 -9.64 -3.69
C THR A 45 27.20 -10.15 -2.92
N ARG A 46 28.39 -9.77 -3.38
CA ARG A 46 29.63 -10.03 -2.65
C ARG A 46 29.88 -8.88 -1.65
N LEU A 47 30.24 -9.25 -0.44
CA LEU A 47 30.66 -8.36 0.63
C LEU A 47 32.19 -8.28 0.70
N ASN A 48 32.68 -7.19 1.27
CA ASN A 48 34.02 -7.17 1.82
C ASN A 48 34.06 -8.00 3.12
N ASN A 49 35.24 -8.49 3.51
CA ASN A 49 35.39 -9.32 4.71
C ASN A 49 34.96 -8.60 5.99
N ALA A 50 35.06 -7.27 6.03
CA ALA A 50 34.62 -6.46 7.17
C ALA A 50 33.09 -6.42 7.35
N ALA A 51 32.30 -6.58 6.28
CA ALA A 51 30.84 -6.55 6.38
C ALA A 51 30.21 -7.90 6.76
N VAL A 52 30.94 -9.01 6.63
CA VAL A 52 30.39 -10.34 6.94
C VAL A 52 29.96 -10.45 8.41
N PRO A 53 30.81 -10.08 9.40
CA PRO A 53 30.41 -10.16 10.81
C PRO A 53 29.21 -9.28 11.16
N LEU A 54 29.04 -8.15 10.47
CA LEU A 54 27.92 -7.21 10.70
C LEU A 54 26.57 -7.86 10.37
N ILE A 55 26.51 -8.68 9.32
CA ILE A 55 25.26 -9.35 8.92
C ILE A 55 25.07 -10.66 9.70
N GLU A 56 26.16 -11.35 10.05
CA GLU A 56 26.10 -12.53 10.92
C GLU A 56 25.58 -12.19 12.33
N ALA A 57 25.85 -10.97 12.83
CA ALA A 57 25.31 -10.46 14.08
C ALA A 57 23.80 -10.18 14.05
N LEU A 58 23.18 -10.14 12.85
CA LEU A 58 21.73 -10.04 12.71
C LEU A 58 21.09 -11.43 12.70
N SER A 59 20.10 -11.62 13.58
CA SER A 59 19.26 -12.81 13.58
C SER A 59 18.10 -12.66 12.57
N THR A 60 17.33 -13.74 12.38
CA THR A 60 16.09 -13.68 11.59
C THR A 60 14.83 -13.44 12.44
N SER A 61 14.93 -13.61 13.75
CA SER A 61 13.80 -13.46 14.67
C SER A 61 13.72 -12.08 15.31
N GLU A 62 14.86 -11.40 15.52
CA GLU A 62 14.97 -10.19 16.31
C GLU A 62 15.53 -9.03 15.49
N PHE A 63 14.90 -7.87 15.63
CA PHE A 63 15.38 -6.62 15.05
C PHE A 63 16.37 -5.96 16.00
N ARG A 64 17.47 -5.44 15.44
CA ARG A 64 18.52 -4.74 16.18
C ARG A 64 18.87 -3.42 15.52
N SER A 65 19.24 -2.44 16.35
CA SER A 65 19.71 -1.14 15.85
C SER A 65 21.14 -1.21 15.31
N PRO A 66 21.48 -0.39 14.30
CA PRO A 66 22.85 -0.25 13.82
C PRO A 66 23.84 0.10 14.94
N ALA A 67 23.43 0.93 15.91
CA ALA A 67 24.24 1.30 17.05
C ALA A 67 24.62 0.10 17.94
N SER A 68 23.67 -0.81 18.18
CA SER A 68 23.92 -2.03 18.95
C SER A 68 24.93 -2.95 18.25
N ILE A 69 24.79 -3.13 16.93
CA ILE A 69 25.70 -3.97 16.13
C ILE A 69 27.09 -3.32 16.03
N ALA A 70 27.15 -2.00 15.84
CA ALA A 70 28.40 -1.25 15.78
C ALA A 70 29.20 -1.40 17.08
N ALA A 71 28.54 -1.28 18.23
CA ALA A 71 29.17 -1.46 19.54
C ALA A 71 29.69 -2.89 19.76
N GLU A 72 28.91 -3.91 19.38
CA GLU A 72 29.32 -5.32 19.52
C GLU A 72 30.51 -5.68 18.62
N THR A 73 30.51 -5.16 17.40
CA THR A 73 31.48 -5.56 16.37
C THR A 73 32.69 -4.63 16.28
N GLY A 74 32.72 -3.53 17.06
CA GLY A 74 33.80 -2.55 17.05
C GLY A 74 33.85 -1.69 15.77
N HIS A 75 32.71 -1.46 15.13
CA HIS A 75 32.61 -0.64 13.92
C HIS A 75 31.99 0.73 14.21
N ASP A 76 32.17 1.66 13.29
CA ASP A 76 31.49 2.96 13.31
C ASP A 76 29.99 2.81 13.00
N ARG A 77 29.14 3.51 13.78
CA ARG A 77 27.67 3.44 13.68
C ARG A 77 27.17 3.84 12.29
N GLU A 78 27.67 4.95 11.75
CA GLU A 78 27.21 5.49 10.47
C GLU A 78 27.56 4.53 9.32
N THR A 79 28.70 3.87 9.42
CA THR A 79 29.12 2.84 8.46
C THR A 79 28.22 1.61 8.48
N VAL A 80 27.85 1.13 9.68
CA VAL A 80 26.89 0.01 9.82
C VAL A 80 25.52 0.40 9.27
N ASP A 81 25.04 1.60 9.60
CA ASP A 81 23.74 2.10 9.15
C ASP A 81 23.65 2.18 7.61
N ARG A 82 24.62 2.81 6.96
CA ARG A 82 24.68 2.87 5.48
C ARG A 82 24.75 1.50 4.82
N LEU A 83 25.46 0.54 5.43
CA LEU A 83 25.49 -0.82 4.92
C LEU A 83 24.11 -1.47 5.02
N PHE A 84 23.47 -1.36 6.18
CA PHE A 84 22.17 -1.97 6.43
C PHE A 84 21.08 -1.38 5.55
N GLU A 85 21.06 -0.07 5.35
CA GLU A 85 20.14 0.58 4.42
C GLU A 85 20.32 0.10 2.98
N ARG A 86 21.57 -0.03 2.50
CA ARG A 86 21.87 -0.58 1.17
C ARG A 86 21.46 -2.05 1.01
N LEU A 87 21.49 -2.82 2.09
CA LEU A 87 21.08 -4.23 2.07
C LEU A 87 19.56 -4.37 2.20
N ALA A 88 18.89 -3.52 2.98
CA ALA A 88 17.44 -3.47 3.11
C ALA A 88 16.77 -3.07 1.80
N THR A 89 17.29 -2.05 1.09
CA THR A 89 16.83 -1.63 -0.25
C THR A 89 17.00 -2.71 -1.32
N ARG A 90 17.74 -3.80 -1.04
CA ARG A 90 17.93 -4.96 -1.91
C ARG A 90 17.27 -6.23 -1.38
N ASP A 91 16.34 -6.09 -0.42
CA ASP A 91 15.59 -7.19 0.21
C ASP A 91 16.47 -8.25 0.92
N PHE A 92 17.69 -7.89 1.34
CA PHE A 92 18.50 -8.78 2.19
C PHE A 92 18.15 -8.64 3.67
N LEU A 93 17.81 -7.42 4.09
CA LEU A 93 17.39 -7.13 5.45
C LEU A 93 15.93 -6.68 5.43
N GLU A 94 15.25 -6.96 6.53
CA GLU A 94 13.98 -6.34 6.84
C GLU A 94 14.24 -5.15 7.77
N TRP A 95 13.57 -4.05 7.48
CA TRP A 95 13.67 -2.80 8.24
C TRP A 95 12.36 -2.54 8.96
N ARG A 96 12.44 -1.91 10.13
CA ARG A 96 11.30 -1.29 10.81
C ARG A 96 11.72 0.03 11.49
N PRO A 97 10.79 0.96 11.76
CA PRO A 97 11.12 2.13 12.56
C PRO A 97 11.58 1.72 13.96
N ALA A 98 12.57 2.43 14.50
CA ALA A 98 12.95 2.27 15.90
C ALA A 98 11.78 2.69 16.81
N ARG A 99 11.72 2.07 17.98
CA ARG A 99 10.61 2.23 18.92
C ARG A 99 11.15 2.55 20.30
N ASP A 100 10.70 3.65 20.87
CA ASP A 100 10.90 3.92 22.29
C ASP A 100 9.68 3.46 23.07
N LEU A 101 9.73 2.25 23.63
CA LEU A 101 8.61 1.69 24.38
C LEU A 101 8.27 2.47 25.65
N GLN A 102 9.17 3.34 26.14
CA GLN A 102 8.89 4.25 27.24
C GLN A 102 8.19 5.53 26.78
N HIS A 103 8.18 5.82 25.47
CA HIS A 103 7.46 6.95 24.89
C HIS A 103 5.95 6.67 24.89
N ARG A 104 5.26 7.22 25.89
CA ARG A 104 3.81 7.11 26.10
C ARG A 104 3.18 8.48 26.44
N PRO A 105 3.33 9.49 25.56
CA PRO A 105 2.70 10.79 25.79
C PRO A 105 1.17 10.68 25.75
N PRO A 106 0.45 11.58 26.46
CA PRO A 106 -1.00 11.73 26.29
C PRO A 106 -1.35 11.91 24.81
N THR A 107 -2.40 11.23 24.33
CA THR A 107 -2.74 11.15 22.90
C THR A 107 -4.21 11.47 22.66
N SER A 108 -4.52 12.34 21.70
CA SER A 108 -5.89 12.63 21.30
C SER A 108 -6.31 11.74 20.14
N VAL A 109 -7.34 10.91 20.34
CA VAL A 109 -7.91 10.05 19.29
C VAL A 109 -9.06 10.79 18.61
N VAL A 110 -8.86 11.21 17.37
CA VAL A 110 -9.88 11.86 16.54
C VAL A 110 -10.67 10.80 15.77
N VAL A 111 -11.99 10.78 15.98
CA VAL A 111 -12.93 9.90 15.27
C VAL A 111 -13.92 10.75 14.47
N THR A 112 -13.86 10.69 13.14
CA THR A 112 -14.85 11.39 12.30
C THR A 112 -16.05 10.48 12.03
N VAL A 113 -17.26 11.04 12.14
CA VAL A 113 -18.52 10.31 11.94
C VAL A 113 -19.55 11.15 11.19
N ARG A 114 -20.34 10.47 10.35
CA ARG A 114 -21.58 11.02 9.80
C ARG A 114 -22.57 9.90 9.48
N ASN A 115 -23.73 9.93 10.13
CA ASN A 115 -24.80 8.94 9.95
C ASN A 115 -24.30 7.48 10.04
N ASP A 116 -23.43 7.19 11.01
CA ASP A 116 -22.90 5.85 11.25
C ASP A 116 -22.93 5.48 12.73
N ARG A 117 -24.07 5.74 13.37
CA ARG A 117 -24.27 5.49 14.80
C ARG A 117 -23.93 4.06 15.22
N GLU A 118 -24.35 3.07 14.42
CA GLU A 118 -24.18 1.66 14.77
C GLU A 118 -22.71 1.26 14.84
N ASN A 119 -21.90 1.67 13.85
CA ASN A 119 -20.47 1.38 13.91
C ASN A 119 -19.76 2.21 14.98
N LEU A 120 -20.17 3.47 15.18
CA LEU A 120 -19.58 4.32 16.22
C LEU A 120 -19.68 3.69 17.61
N VAL A 121 -20.79 3.00 17.94
CA VAL A 121 -20.90 2.24 19.20
C VAL A 121 -19.74 1.25 19.34
N HIS A 122 -19.50 0.45 18.30
CA HIS A 122 -18.42 -0.54 18.31
C HIS A 122 -17.02 0.09 18.30
N CYS A 123 -16.86 1.24 17.65
CA CYS A 123 -15.62 2.01 17.66
C CYS A 123 -15.29 2.50 19.07
N LEU A 124 -16.26 3.15 19.74
CA LEU A 124 -16.10 3.65 21.12
C LEU A 124 -15.87 2.52 22.12
N ASP A 125 -16.58 1.39 21.99
CA ASP A 125 -16.34 0.22 22.83
C ASP A 125 -14.91 -0.33 22.64
N ALA A 126 -14.40 -0.38 21.40
CA ALA A 126 -13.03 -0.82 21.13
C ALA A 126 -11.98 0.18 21.65
N LEU A 127 -12.26 1.48 21.58
CA LEU A 127 -11.39 2.52 22.12
C LEU A 127 -11.29 2.44 23.65
N ALA A 128 -12.39 2.13 24.35
CA ALA A 128 -12.38 1.95 25.79
C ALA A 128 -11.51 0.76 26.28
N GLU A 129 -11.16 -0.18 25.38
CA GLU A 129 -10.34 -1.35 25.68
C GLU A 129 -8.85 -1.16 25.33
N LEU A 130 -8.42 0.06 24.98
CA LEU A 130 -7.03 0.33 24.63
C LEU A 130 -6.07 0.12 25.80
N ASN A 131 -4.96 -0.53 25.52
CA ASN A 131 -3.83 -0.70 26.43
C ASN A 131 -2.92 0.54 26.36
N TYR A 132 -3.44 1.71 26.74
CA TYR A 132 -2.69 2.97 26.70
C TYR A 132 -3.00 3.82 27.93
N PRO A 133 -2.00 4.46 28.57
CA PRO A 133 -2.19 5.03 29.90
C PRO A 133 -3.00 6.33 29.94
N ASP A 134 -2.91 7.17 28.90
CA ASP A 134 -3.51 8.51 28.89
C ASP A 134 -3.90 8.89 27.47
N TYR A 135 -5.20 9.01 27.21
CA TYR A 135 -5.75 9.43 25.93
C TYR A 135 -7.17 9.97 26.09
N GLU A 136 -7.54 10.87 25.20
CA GLU A 136 -8.91 11.36 25.03
C GLU A 136 -9.48 10.91 23.68
N ILE A 137 -10.80 10.97 23.53
CA ILE A 137 -11.52 10.64 22.30
C ILE A 137 -12.28 11.89 21.84
N VAL A 138 -11.87 12.46 20.72
CA VAL A 138 -12.52 13.59 20.07
C VAL A 138 -13.38 13.07 18.92
N VAL A 139 -14.68 12.92 19.15
CA VAL A 139 -15.65 12.56 18.12
C VAL A 139 -16.08 13.81 17.36
N VAL A 140 -15.81 13.85 16.06
CA VAL A 140 -16.21 14.93 15.17
C VAL A 140 -17.41 14.49 14.34
N ASP A 141 -18.58 15.03 14.65
CA ASP A 141 -19.85 14.76 13.97
C ASP A 141 -20.14 15.79 12.88
N ASP A 142 -20.15 15.35 11.61
CA ASP A 142 -20.38 16.17 10.41
C ASP A 142 -21.87 16.20 10.01
N GLY A 143 -22.71 16.66 10.93
CA GLY A 143 -24.14 16.85 10.71
C GLY A 143 -24.96 15.56 10.64
N SER A 144 -24.77 14.63 11.59
CA SER A 144 -25.59 13.41 11.65
C SER A 144 -27.06 13.65 12.00
N THR A 145 -27.93 12.72 11.57
CA THR A 145 -29.39 12.74 11.77
C THR A 145 -29.95 11.44 12.33
N ASP A 146 -29.10 10.44 12.57
CA ASP A 146 -29.44 9.06 12.97
C ASP A 146 -29.35 8.82 14.49
N GLY A 147 -29.17 9.88 15.26
CA GLY A 147 -28.99 9.81 16.71
C GLY A 147 -27.54 9.64 17.16
N THR A 148 -26.56 9.78 16.26
CA THR A 148 -25.12 9.75 16.57
C THR A 148 -24.75 10.76 17.66
N ARG A 149 -25.29 11.97 17.58
CA ARG A 149 -25.02 13.04 18.55
C ARG A 149 -25.44 12.65 19.96
N GLU A 150 -26.68 12.19 20.13
CA GLU A 150 -27.24 11.79 21.41
C GLU A 150 -26.43 10.63 22.01
N LEU A 151 -26.00 9.68 21.16
CA LEU A 151 -25.12 8.59 21.58
C LEU A 151 -23.81 9.10 22.20
N VAL A 152 -23.12 10.04 21.54
CA VAL A 152 -21.84 10.56 22.03
C VAL A 152 -22.04 11.38 23.31
N GLU A 153 -23.08 12.21 23.35
CA GLU A 153 -23.43 13.00 24.54
C GLU A 153 -23.76 12.12 25.74
N ASP A 154 -24.42 10.98 25.52
CA ASP A 154 -24.69 10.01 26.58
C ASP A 154 -23.42 9.32 27.06
N ARG A 155 -22.52 8.90 26.14
CA ARG A 155 -21.23 8.31 26.51
C ARG A 155 -20.31 9.29 27.27
N ALA A 156 -20.29 10.56 26.86
CA ALA A 156 -19.50 11.60 27.52
C ALA A 156 -19.96 11.93 28.96
N LYS A 157 -21.16 11.48 29.39
CA LYS A 157 -21.59 11.61 30.79
C LYS A 157 -20.92 10.57 31.69
N ASP A 158 -20.65 9.38 31.14
CA ASP A 158 -20.07 8.26 31.87
C ASP A 158 -18.53 8.28 31.80
N ASP A 159 -17.97 8.93 30.77
CA ASP A 159 -16.53 9.05 30.52
C ASP A 159 -16.17 10.50 30.17
N SER A 160 -15.38 11.16 31.04
CA SER A 160 -15.00 12.56 30.87
C SER A 160 -14.00 12.79 29.74
N ASP A 161 -13.36 11.73 29.24
CA ASP A 161 -12.32 11.81 28.22
C ASP A 161 -12.91 11.69 26.80
N ILE A 162 -14.24 11.60 26.67
CA ILE A 162 -14.96 11.65 25.40
C ILE A 162 -15.52 13.05 25.15
N HIS A 163 -15.18 13.62 24.00
CA HIS A 163 -15.57 14.97 23.60
C HIS A 163 -16.29 14.95 22.24
N LEU A 164 -17.40 15.67 22.14
CA LEU A 164 -18.14 15.85 20.89
C LEU A 164 -17.83 17.21 20.28
N VAL A 165 -17.31 17.21 19.06
CA VAL A 165 -17.15 18.40 18.20
C VAL A 165 -18.20 18.32 17.10
N ARG A 166 -19.08 19.31 17.02
CA ARG A 166 -20.11 19.37 15.98
C ARG A 166 -19.66 20.27 14.86
N VAL A 167 -19.72 19.76 13.64
CA VAL A 167 -19.33 20.46 12.42
C VAL A 167 -20.38 20.21 11.34
N GLY A 168 -20.42 21.08 10.33
CA GLY A 168 -21.39 20.98 9.25
C GLY A 168 -22.85 21.06 9.70
N GLU A 169 -23.74 20.91 8.74
CA GLU A 169 -25.18 20.76 8.95
C GLU A 169 -25.68 19.51 8.21
N PRO A 170 -26.83 18.92 8.57
CA PRO A 170 -27.36 17.72 7.91
C PRO A 170 -27.39 17.79 6.38
N ASP A 171 -27.80 18.94 5.84
CA ASP A 171 -27.91 19.19 4.41
C ASP A 171 -26.64 19.84 3.79
N ASP A 172 -25.67 20.23 4.62
CA ASP A 172 -24.43 20.91 4.21
C ASP A 172 -23.22 20.42 5.03
N PRO A 173 -22.77 19.18 4.80
CA PRO A 173 -21.59 18.61 5.46
C PRO A 173 -20.30 19.30 5.00
N ILE A 174 -19.34 19.45 5.92
CA ILE A 174 -18.03 20.02 5.56
C ILE A 174 -17.08 18.97 4.95
N GLY A 175 -17.36 17.68 5.13
CA GLY A 175 -16.56 16.58 4.59
C GLY A 175 -15.42 16.13 5.51
N ILE A 176 -14.88 14.94 5.22
CA ILE A 176 -14.00 14.19 6.14
C ILE A 176 -12.65 14.88 6.39
N GLY A 177 -12.04 15.48 5.36
CA GLY A 177 -10.77 16.20 5.54
C GLY A 177 -10.94 17.44 6.42
N ALA A 178 -11.99 18.22 6.19
CA ALA A 178 -12.31 19.38 7.02
C ALA A 178 -12.67 18.96 8.46
N ALA A 179 -13.46 17.89 8.63
CA ALA A 179 -13.79 17.34 9.94
C ALA A 179 -12.53 16.88 10.71
N ARG A 180 -11.57 16.24 10.05
CA ARG A 180 -10.28 15.86 10.66
C ARG A 180 -9.49 17.08 11.14
N ASN A 181 -9.43 18.15 10.35
CA ASN A 181 -8.80 19.40 10.79
C ASN A 181 -9.48 19.98 12.04
N ARG A 182 -10.82 19.97 12.10
CA ARG A 182 -11.56 20.40 13.30
C ARG A 182 -11.28 19.50 14.51
N GLY A 183 -11.06 18.21 14.29
CA GLY A 183 -10.61 17.29 15.32
C GLY A 183 -9.22 17.63 15.84
N VAL A 184 -8.27 17.97 14.96
CA VAL A 184 -6.94 18.47 15.35
C VAL A 184 -7.07 19.75 16.18
N ASP A 185 -7.87 20.73 15.74
CA ASP A 185 -8.06 21.99 16.44
C ASP A 185 -8.64 21.81 17.85
N ALA A 186 -9.54 20.83 18.02
CA ALA A 186 -10.22 20.56 19.28
C ALA A 186 -9.46 19.63 20.24
N ALA A 187 -8.48 18.86 19.73
CA ALA A 187 -7.67 17.98 20.53
C ALA A 187 -6.86 18.76 21.58
N HIS A 188 -6.66 18.20 22.77
CA HIS A 188 -5.88 18.77 23.86
C HIS A 188 -4.41 18.36 23.86
N HIS A 189 -4.04 17.26 23.20
CA HIS A 189 -2.68 16.71 23.25
C HIS A 189 -1.87 16.98 21.97
N ASP A 190 -0.54 16.84 22.06
CA ASP A 190 0.39 17.05 20.95
C ASP A 190 0.55 15.84 20.04
N VAL A 191 0.10 14.65 20.48
CA VAL A 191 0.04 13.44 19.65
C VAL A 191 -1.41 13.22 19.25
N ILE A 192 -1.65 13.13 17.95
CA ILE A 192 -2.97 12.94 17.35
C ILE A 192 -3.00 11.56 16.69
N ALA A 193 -3.99 10.76 17.05
CA ALA A 193 -4.31 9.50 16.39
C ALA A 193 -5.66 9.64 15.67
N PHE A 194 -5.78 9.08 14.47
CA PHE A 194 -7.01 9.07 13.69
C PHE A 194 -7.52 7.65 13.51
N THR A 195 -8.84 7.50 13.63
CA THR A 195 -9.58 6.34 13.16
C THR A 195 -10.97 6.77 12.71
N ASP A 196 -11.69 5.90 11.99
CA ASP A 196 -13.02 6.21 11.46
C ASP A 196 -14.11 5.48 12.28
N ALA A 197 -15.36 5.95 12.23
CA ALA A 197 -16.46 5.35 13.00
C ALA A 197 -16.71 3.86 12.67
N ASP A 198 -16.36 3.40 11.46
CA ASP A 198 -16.45 2.01 11.02
C ASP A 198 -15.23 1.14 11.36
N CYS A 199 -14.31 1.70 12.15
CA CYS A 199 -13.09 1.05 12.59
C CYS A 199 -13.13 0.64 14.08
N ARG A 200 -12.43 -0.45 14.39
CA ARG A 200 -12.29 -1.03 15.72
C ARG A 200 -10.80 -1.23 16.00
N PRO A 201 -10.14 -0.26 16.63
CA PRO A 201 -8.74 -0.40 17.03
C PRO A 201 -8.55 -1.58 17.97
N ARG A 202 -7.51 -2.40 17.76
CA ARG A 202 -7.20 -3.48 18.70
C ARG A 202 -6.55 -2.92 19.97
N PRO A 203 -6.64 -3.62 21.13
CA PRO A 203 -6.10 -3.13 22.39
C PRO A 203 -4.66 -2.57 22.35
N PRO A 204 -3.67 -3.18 21.66
CA PRO A 204 -2.31 -2.63 21.61
C PRO A 204 -2.12 -1.47 20.62
N TRP A 205 -3.17 -0.94 19.98
CA TRP A 205 -3.07 0.00 18.86
C TRP A 205 -2.12 1.18 19.12
N LEU A 206 -2.44 2.05 20.08
CA LEU A 206 -1.60 3.20 20.42
C LEU A 206 -0.25 2.76 21.02
N ALA A 207 -0.24 1.68 21.82
CA ALA A 207 0.98 1.14 22.41
C ALA A 207 1.98 0.60 21.38
N ASP A 208 1.51 0.22 20.19
CA ASP A 208 2.34 -0.21 19.07
C ASP A 208 2.79 0.97 18.19
N LEU A 209 1.92 1.94 17.92
CA LEU A 209 2.19 3.02 16.96
C LEU A 209 2.91 4.22 17.57
N VAL A 210 2.43 4.75 18.70
CA VAL A 210 3.03 5.93 19.35
C VAL A 210 4.54 5.78 19.62
N PRO A 211 5.08 4.64 20.09
CA PRO A 211 6.53 4.51 20.28
C PRO A 211 7.35 4.67 19.00
N CYS A 212 6.76 4.50 17.81
CA CYS A 212 7.44 4.72 16.54
C CYS A 212 7.66 6.21 16.23
N LEU A 213 6.99 7.13 16.94
CA LEU A 213 7.22 8.59 16.82
C LEU A 213 8.59 9.03 17.34
N ALA A 214 9.36 8.12 17.96
CA ALA A 214 10.78 8.32 18.23
C ALA A 214 11.63 8.37 16.95
N ALA A 215 11.15 7.74 15.87
CA ALA A 215 11.86 7.57 14.61
C ALA A 215 11.15 8.22 13.40
N ALA A 216 9.92 8.69 13.58
CA ALA A 216 9.09 9.25 12.53
C ALA A 216 8.18 10.36 13.05
N ASP A 217 7.61 11.16 12.14
CA ASP A 217 6.68 12.23 12.45
C ASP A 217 5.22 11.80 12.23
N LEU A 218 5.00 10.91 11.25
CA LEU A 218 3.74 10.23 10.97
C LEU A 218 3.94 8.71 10.92
N VAL A 219 3.06 7.95 11.54
CA VAL A 219 3.10 6.49 11.66
C VAL A 219 1.73 5.92 11.33
N GLY A 220 1.67 5.01 10.36
CA GLY A 220 0.45 4.28 10.02
C GLY A 220 0.54 2.83 10.46
N GLY A 221 -0.57 2.30 10.96
CA GLY A 221 -0.72 0.89 11.31
C GLY A 221 -1.44 0.09 10.24
N ARG A 222 -1.51 -1.23 10.43
CA ARG A 222 -2.19 -2.13 9.50
C ARG A 222 -3.72 -2.06 9.65
N VAL A 223 -4.44 -1.97 8.53
CA VAL A 223 -5.90 -2.09 8.51
C VAL A 223 -6.29 -3.51 8.07
N ARG A 224 -7.19 -4.15 8.82
CA ARG A 224 -7.70 -5.51 8.53
C ARG A 224 -9.23 -5.52 8.55
N PRO A 225 -9.91 -6.47 7.91
CA PRO A 225 -11.36 -6.57 8.02
C PRO A 225 -11.82 -7.02 9.41
N ALA A 226 -12.90 -6.41 9.92
CA ALA A 226 -13.56 -6.78 11.17
C ALA A 226 -14.54 -7.98 11.03
N GLY A 227 -14.95 -8.30 9.79
CA GLY A 227 -16.01 -9.27 9.49
C GLY A 227 -15.55 -10.53 8.76
N LYS A 228 -16.49 -11.47 8.60
CA LYS A 228 -16.30 -12.72 7.83
C LYS A 228 -17.19 -12.81 6.59
N SER A 229 -17.85 -11.71 6.22
CA SER A 229 -18.62 -11.65 4.98
C SER A 229 -17.72 -11.88 3.77
N ALA A 230 -18.30 -12.23 2.62
CA ALA A 230 -17.51 -12.40 1.40
C ALA A 230 -16.77 -11.10 1.00
N ALA A 231 -17.34 -9.92 1.27
CA ALA A 231 -16.67 -8.63 1.10
C ALA A 231 -15.47 -8.52 2.04
N SER A 232 -15.67 -8.79 3.33
CA SER A 232 -14.62 -8.73 4.36
C SER A 232 -13.47 -9.69 4.06
N VAL A 233 -13.80 -10.92 3.62
CA VAL A 233 -12.79 -11.92 3.23
C VAL A 233 -12.02 -11.46 1.98
N TYR A 234 -12.69 -10.86 1.00
CA TYR A 234 -12.04 -10.30 -0.18
C TYR A 234 -11.11 -9.13 0.19
N GLU A 235 -11.56 -8.20 1.02
CA GLU A 235 -10.75 -7.09 1.57
C GLU A 235 -9.56 -7.61 2.39
N GLY A 236 -9.73 -8.74 3.08
CA GLY A 236 -8.64 -9.43 3.75
C GLY A 236 -7.48 -9.84 2.83
N VAL A 237 -7.71 -9.90 1.51
CA VAL A 237 -6.70 -10.22 0.49
C VAL A 237 -6.32 -8.99 -0.34
N ASN A 238 -7.30 -8.19 -0.75
CA ASN A 238 -7.17 -7.16 -1.79
C ASN A 238 -7.54 -5.75 -1.32
N SER A 239 -7.51 -5.47 -0.01
CA SER A 239 -7.88 -4.15 0.49
C SER A 239 -6.91 -3.06 0.02
N SER A 240 -7.46 -1.91 -0.34
CA SER A 240 -6.69 -0.68 -0.58
C SER A 240 -6.22 -0.01 0.71
N LEU A 241 -6.68 -0.47 1.87
CA LEU A 241 -6.30 0.07 3.18
C LEU A 241 -5.20 -0.76 3.86
N ASP A 242 -4.92 -1.98 3.39
CA ASP A 242 -3.85 -2.83 3.93
C ASP A 242 -2.55 -2.63 3.15
N MET A 243 -1.56 -1.98 3.77
CA MET A 243 -0.23 -1.74 3.17
C MET A 243 0.73 -2.93 3.30
N GLY A 244 0.24 -4.08 3.81
CA GLY A 244 0.95 -5.35 3.79
C GLY A 244 1.61 -5.74 5.12
N GLY A 245 2.38 -6.82 5.09
CA GLY A 245 2.93 -7.45 6.29
C GLY A 245 4.28 -6.92 6.77
N TYR A 246 4.86 -5.92 6.10
CA TYR A 246 6.22 -5.44 6.35
C TYR A 246 6.22 -3.94 6.61
N ALA A 247 7.04 -3.49 7.55
CA ALA A 247 7.23 -2.07 7.79
C ALA A 247 7.95 -1.43 6.60
N ALA A 248 7.58 -0.20 6.28
CA ALA A 248 8.12 0.52 5.13
C ALA A 248 8.12 2.02 5.41
N ARG A 249 9.07 2.74 4.79
CA ARG A 249 8.92 4.19 4.64
C ARG A 249 7.90 4.44 3.55
N VAL A 250 7.08 5.47 3.72
CA VAL A 250 6.17 5.86 2.65
C VAL A 250 6.98 6.38 1.47
N ASP A 251 6.70 5.83 0.29
CA ASP A 251 7.29 6.26 -0.97
C ASP A 251 6.13 6.38 -1.97
N PRO A 252 5.78 7.60 -2.46
CA PRO A 252 4.72 7.82 -3.43
C PRO A 252 4.87 7.02 -4.75
N ALA A 253 6.02 6.42 -5.02
CA ALA A 253 6.28 5.54 -6.15
C ALA A 253 6.57 4.08 -5.74
N GLY A 254 6.45 3.75 -4.45
CA GLY A 254 6.72 2.45 -3.85
C GLY A 254 5.47 1.63 -3.58
N THR A 255 5.63 0.54 -2.81
CA THR A 255 4.55 -0.38 -2.44
C THR A 255 3.67 0.12 -1.29
N THR A 256 4.15 1.13 -0.56
CA THR A 256 3.42 1.81 0.51
C THR A 256 3.36 3.29 0.16
N PRO A 257 2.42 3.68 -0.73
CA PRO A 257 2.38 5.03 -1.29
C PRO A 257 1.82 6.09 -0.36
N TYR A 258 1.06 5.70 0.67
CA TYR A 258 0.46 6.57 1.68
C TYR A 258 0.05 5.74 2.90
N LEU A 259 -0.50 6.41 3.92
CA LEU A 259 -1.07 5.80 5.11
C LEU A 259 -2.57 6.12 5.18
N PRO A 260 -3.45 5.12 5.28
CA PRO A 260 -4.88 5.39 5.45
C PRO A 260 -5.15 6.08 6.79
N THR A 261 -5.93 7.15 6.78
CA THR A 261 -6.26 7.89 8.02
C THR A 261 -7.14 7.09 8.99
N ALA A 262 -7.77 6.01 8.53
CA ALA A 262 -8.40 5.00 9.40
C ALA A 262 -7.44 4.40 10.45
N ASN A 263 -6.12 4.52 10.22
CA ASN A 263 -5.08 4.06 11.14
C ASN A 263 -3.79 4.90 10.99
N LEU A 264 -3.84 6.15 11.48
CA LEU A 264 -2.73 7.11 11.40
C LEU A 264 -2.47 7.77 12.75
N VAL A 265 -1.21 7.88 13.14
CA VAL A 265 -0.75 8.59 14.34
C VAL A 265 0.32 9.59 13.95
N GLY A 266 0.30 10.79 14.50
CA GLY A 266 1.27 11.83 14.18
C GLY A 266 1.38 12.91 15.24
N ARG A 267 2.37 13.77 15.09
CA ARG A 267 2.50 14.99 15.91
C ARG A 267 1.56 16.06 15.39
N ARG A 268 0.87 16.77 16.28
CA ARG A 268 0.02 17.93 15.99
C ARG A 268 0.68 18.92 15.03
N ALA A 269 1.94 19.26 15.28
CA ALA A 269 2.70 20.21 14.47
C ALA A 269 2.79 19.82 12.97
N VAL A 270 2.72 18.52 12.64
CA VAL A 270 2.68 18.07 11.25
C VAL A 270 1.34 18.44 10.61
N PHE A 271 0.22 18.20 11.30
CA PHE A 271 -1.12 18.51 10.82
C PHE A 271 -1.41 20.02 10.78
N GLU A 272 -0.75 20.81 11.64
CA GLU A 272 -0.79 22.28 11.58
C GLU A 272 0.01 22.83 10.39
N THR A 273 1.07 22.13 9.99
CA THR A 273 1.88 22.50 8.82
C THR A 273 1.24 22.03 7.52
N VAL A 274 0.65 20.83 7.53
CA VAL A 274 0.04 20.15 6.40
C VAL A 274 -1.37 19.73 6.81
N ALA A 275 -2.33 20.65 6.63
CA ALA A 275 -3.73 20.38 6.89
C ALA A 275 -4.31 19.41 5.86
N PHE A 276 -5.34 18.66 6.25
CA PHE A 276 -6.10 17.84 5.31
C PHE A 276 -6.84 18.76 4.30
N PRO A 277 -6.86 18.42 3.00
CA PRO A 277 -7.68 19.15 2.04
C PRO A 277 -9.17 18.99 2.36
N GLU A 278 -9.97 20.02 2.12
CA GLU A 278 -11.42 20.02 2.37
C GLU A 278 -12.18 19.20 1.31
N ARG A 279 -12.02 17.87 1.36
CA ARG A 279 -12.65 16.90 0.45
C ARG A 279 -12.87 15.56 1.13
N ASN A 280 -13.54 14.64 0.42
CA ASN A 280 -13.95 13.32 0.91
C ASN A 280 -13.18 12.14 0.30
N ILE A 281 -12.15 12.43 -0.50
CA ILE A 281 -11.34 11.44 -1.20
C ILE A 281 -9.89 11.89 -1.25
N ALA A 282 -8.96 10.94 -1.14
CA ALA A 282 -7.52 11.16 -1.27
C ALA A 282 -6.93 12.25 -0.35
N GLU A 283 -7.63 12.61 0.71
CA GLU A 283 -7.15 13.50 1.76
C GLU A 283 -6.01 12.88 2.58
N ASP A 284 -6.04 11.54 2.72
CA ASP A 284 -5.02 10.73 3.37
C ASP A 284 -3.73 10.67 2.55
N VAL A 285 -3.84 10.57 1.22
CA VAL A 285 -2.72 10.66 0.28
C VAL A 285 -2.05 12.03 0.37
N ASP A 286 -2.84 13.11 0.31
CA ASP A 286 -2.32 14.47 0.33
C ASP A 286 -1.60 14.82 1.63
N VAL A 287 -2.13 14.43 2.79
CA VAL A 287 -1.45 14.71 4.05
C VAL A 287 -0.11 13.96 4.13
N CYS A 288 -0.04 12.72 3.63
CA CYS A 288 1.19 11.94 3.59
C CYS A 288 2.22 12.57 2.64
N TRP A 289 1.80 12.95 1.44
CA TRP A 289 2.71 13.52 0.43
C TRP A 289 3.14 14.93 0.80
N GLY A 290 2.22 15.77 1.27
CA GLY A 290 2.54 17.08 1.80
C GLY A 290 3.49 17.02 3.00
N ALA A 291 3.35 16.02 3.89
CA ALA A 291 4.30 15.81 4.97
C ALA A 291 5.70 15.43 4.45
N LEU A 292 5.78 14.54 3.46
CA LEU A 292 7.05 14.20 2.81
C LEU A 292 7.70 15.43 2.13
N ASP A 293 6.92 16.23 1.41
CA ASP A 293 7.40 17.45 0.74
C ASP A 293 7.86 18.53 1.74
N ALA A 294 7.22 18.58 2.92
CA ALA A 294 7.64 19.41 4.05
C ALA A 294 8.88 18.85 4.79
N GLY A 295 9.39 17.68 4.39
CA GLY A 295 10.59 17.06 4.94
C GLY A 295 10.36 16.24 6.22
N TYR A 296 9.12 15.89 6.53
CA TYR A 296 8.77 15.00 7.63
C TYR A 296 8.99 13.53 7.26
N THR A 297 9.22 12.71 8.27
CA THR A 297 9.38 11.26 8.10
C THR A 297 8.04 10.55 8.28
N VAL A 298 7.60 9.82 7.24
CA VAL A 298 6.32 9.09 7.22
C VAL A 298 6.59 7.59 7.10
N VAL A 299 6.09 6.80 8.04
CA VAL A 299 6.39 5.35 8.11
C VAL A 299 5.13 4.52 8.32
N TYR A 300 5.13 3.32 7.74
CA TYR A 300 4.17 2.28 7.98
C TYR A 300 4.78 1.18 8.85
N THR A 301 3.98 0.64 9.78
CA THR A 301 4.30 -0.59 10.52
C THR A 301 3.12 -1.57 10.45
N PRO A 302 3.36 -2.88 10.31
CA PRO A 302 2.29 -3.88 10.26
C PRO A 302 1.66 -4.17 11.64
N THR A 303 2.17 -3.55 12.70
CA THR A 303 1.63 -3.59 14.07
C THR A 303 0.55 -2.52 14.28
N GLY A 304 -0.03 -2.43 15.47
CA GLY A 304 -1.08 -1.45 15.76
C GLY A 304 -2.28 -1.63 14.84
N VAL A 305 -2.85 -2.84 14.85
CA VAL A 305 -3.90 -3.22 13.91
C VAL A 305 -5.22 -2.53 14.26
N VAL A 306 -5.87 -1.98 13.23
CA VAL A 306 -7.25 -1.50 13.28
C VAL A 306 -8.12 -2.39 12.39
N GLU A 307 -9.29 -2.78 12.89
CA GLU A 307 -10.25 -3.59 12.13
C GLU A 307 -11.34 -2.72 11.50
N HIS A 308 -11.48 -2.73 10.18
CA HIS A 308 -12.43 -1.93 9.42
C HIS A 308 -13.64 -2.77 9.00
N THR A 309 -14.84 -2.23 9.16
CA THR A 309 -16.10 -2.85 8.75
C THR A 309 -16.38 -2.54 7.28
N TYR A 310 -16.72 -3.54 6.48
CA TYR A 310 -16.98 -3.36 5.05
C TYR A 310 -18.45 -3.59 4.72
N ARG A 311 -18.95 -2.86 3.72
CA ARG A 311 -20.32 -3.02 3.21
C ARG A 311 -20.42 -4.29 2.37
N ASP A 312 -21.49 -5.05 2.60
CA ASP A 312 -21.74 -6.35 1.95
C ASP A 312 -22.51 -6.26 0.62
N SER A 313 -22.89 -5.07 0.18
CA SER A 313 -23.58 -4.87 -1.10
C SER A 313 -22.56 -4.76 -2.23
N PRO A 314 -22.54 -5.67 -3.22
CA PRO A 314 -21.59 -5.58 -4.35
C PRO A 314 -21.72 -4.28 -5.14
N ARG A 315 -22.93 -3.71 -5.20
CA ARG A 315 -23.19 -2.44 -5.88
C ARG A 315 -22.55 -1.27 -5.15
N GLU A 316 -22.73 -1.19 -3.84
CA GLU A 316 -22.13 -0.13 -3.02
C GLU A 316 -20.62 -0.27 -2.95
N PHE A 317 -20.14 -1.52 -2.88
CA PHE A 317 -18.73 -1.86 -2.98
C PHE A 317 -18.14 -1.31 -4.29
N ALA A 318 -18.72 -1.66 -5.44
CA ALA A 318 -18.27 -1.16 -6.74
C ALA A 318 -18.36 0.37 -6.85
N ALA A 319 -19.40 0.99 -6.30
CA ALA A 319 -19.53 2.45 -6.29
C ALA A 319 -18.41 3.13 -5.48
N ARG A 320 -18.08 2.60 -4.30
CA ARG A 320 -16.95 3.09 -3.47
C ARG A 320 -15.63 2.94 -4.21
N ARG A 321 -15.41 1.82 -4.89
CA ARG A 321 -14.23 1.61 -5.74
C ARG A 321 -14.16 2.59 -6.90
N GLY A 322 -15.30 2.95 -7.50
CA GLY A 322 -15.36 4.03 -8.50
C GLY A 322 -14.97 5.39 -7.93
N THR A 323 -15.32 5.70 -6.69
CA THR A 323 -14.86 6.92 -6.03
C THR A 323 -13.33 6.92 -5.85
N TYR A 324 -12.74 5.80 -5.41
CA TYR A 324 -11.28 5.67 -5.28
C TYR A 324 -10.57 5.74 -6.65
N GLY A 325 -11.12 5.10 -7.68
CA GLY A 325 -10.55 5.17 -9.02
C GLY A 325 -10.57 6.60 -9.59
N ALA A 326 -11.61 7.38 -9.30
CA ALA A 326 -11.70 8.76 -9.74
C ALA A 326 -10.67 9.68 -9.07
N SER A 327 -10.27 9.39 -7.82
CA SER A 327 -9.30 10.21 -7.09
C SER A 327 -7.88 10.14 -7.65
N GLU A 328 -7.53 9.11 -8.42
CA GLU A 328 -6.22 9.07 -9.09
C GLU A 328 -6.04 10.22 -10.08
N ALA A 329 -7.08 10.58 -10.83
CA ALA A 329 -7.02 11.66 -11.80
C ALA A 329 -6.86 13.02 -11.10
N LEU A 330 -7.56 13.20 -9.97
CA LEU A 330 -7.43 14.36 -9.09
C LEU A 330 -5.98 14.50 -8.62
N LEU A 331 -5.44 13.47 -7.99
CA LEU A 331 -4.06 13.45 -7.49
C LEU A 331 -3.03 13.67 -8.60
N ALA A 332 -3.24 13.09 -9.78
CA ALA A 332 -2.34 13.28 -10.91
C ALA A 332 -2.33 14.72 -11.43
N SER A 333 -3.48 15.41 -11.40
CA SER A 333 -3.59 16.82 -11.79
C SER A 333 -3.00 17.79 -10.76
N GLU A 334 -3.08 17.48 -9.47
CA GLU A 334 -2.61 18.37 -8.39
C GLU A 334 -1.11 18.23 -8.13
N HIS A 335 -0.56 17.01 -8.24
CA HIS A 335 0.85 16.73 -7.93
C HIS A 335 1.75 16.65 -9.18
N ASP A 336 1.37 17.37 -10.24
CA ASP A 336 2.12 17.56 -11.49
C ASP A 336 2.77 16.28 -12.05
N ARG A 337 2.01 15.17 -12.08
CA ARG A 337 2.42 13.93 -12.74
C ARG A 337 2.17 13.97 -14.26
N GLU A 338 2.10 15.17 -14.85
CA GLU A 338 1.53 15.42 -16.18
C GLU A 338 2.47 15.13 -17.36
N ASP A 339 3.74 14.76 -17.14
CA ASP A 339 4.77 14.73 -18.18
C ASP A 339 4.36 13.97 -19.47
N SER A 340 4.30 14.70 -20.59
CA SER A 340 3.26 14.57 -21.62
C SER A 340 3.52 13.53 -22.73
N SER A 341 3.58 12.24 -22.38
CA SER A 341 3.39 11.14 -23.34
C SER A 341 2.66 9.94 -22.74
N VAL A 342 1.63 9.43 -23.44
CA VAL A 342 1.02 8.13 -23.10
C VAL A 342 1.87 7.04 -23.74
N ASP A 343 2.84 6.52 -22.99
CA ASP A 343 3.57 5.33 -23.40
C ASP A 343 2.73 4.09 -23.08
N VAL A 344 1.94 3.64 -24.05
CA VAL A 344 1.40 2.27 -23.99
C VAL A 344 2.62 1.34 -24.04
N PRO A 345 2.87 0.47 -23.05
CA PRO A 345 4.06 -0.34 -23.03
C PRO A 345 4.01 -1.18 -24.29
N VAL A 346 5.09 -1.15 -25.07
CA VAL A 346 5.22 -1.97 -26.29
C VAL A 346 4.89 -3.44 -25.98
N ALA A 347 5.12 -3.88 -24.73
CA ALA A 347 4.69 -5.18 -24.21
C ALA A 347 3.17 -5.41 -24.23
N VAL A 348 2.32 -4.43 -23.87
CA VAL A 348 0.85 -4.53 -23.94
C VAL A 348 0.38 -4.61 -25.40
N LEU A 349 0.94 -3.79 -26.28
CA LEU A 349 0.63 -3.81 -27.71
C LEU A 349 1.11 -5.11 -28.37
N LEU A 350 2.29 -5.62 -27.99
CA LEU A 350 2.80 -6.92 -28.42
C LEU A 350 1.96 -8.06 -27.85
N VAL A 351 1.46 -7.94 -26.63
CA VAL A 351 0.57 -8.92 -26.01
C VAL A 351 -0.76 -9.00 -26.78
N LEU A 352 -1.38 -7.85 -27.05
CA LEU A 352 -2.58 -7.79 -27.88
C LEU A 352 -2.31 -8.30 -29.30
N ALA A 353 -1.17 -7.94 -29.91
CA ALA A 353 -0.80 -8.40 -31.25
C ALA A 353 -0.50 -9.91 -31.31
N LEU A 354 0.12 -10.49 -30.28
CA LEU A 354 0.42 -11.92 -30.17
C LEU A 354 -0.83 -12.75 -29.88
N ALA A 355 -1.76 -12.24 -29.07
CA ALA A 355 -3.07 -12.85 -28.84
C ALA A 355 -3.91 -12.85 -30.14
N VAL A 356 -3.85 -11.76 -30.91
CA VAL A 356 -4.51 -11.61 -32.22
C VAL A 356 -3.89 -12.58 -33.24
N THR A 357 -2.57 -12.68 -33.33
CA THR A 357 -1.89 -13.57 -34.31
C THR A 357 -2.00 -15.06 -33.95
N GLY A 358 -2.01 -15.42 -32.66
CA GLY A 358 -2.19 -16.80 -32.20
C GLY A 358 -3.58 -17.39 -32.53
N VAL A 359 -4.63 -16.56 -32.63
CA VAL A 359 -5.97 -17.02 -33.05
C VAL A 359 -6.09 -17.12 -34.58
N VAL A 360 -5.43 -16.24 -35.32
CA VAL A 360 -5.42 -16.25 -36.80
C VAL A 360 -4.72 -17.50 -37.37
N GLY A 361 -3.70 -18.03 -36.69
CA GLY A 361 -2.85 -19.09 -37.24
C GLY A 361 -3.40 -20.52 -37.20
N THR A 362 -4.27 -20.88 -36.23
CA THR A 362 -4.53 -22.31 -35.93
C THR A 362 -5.98 -22.66 -35.59
N GLY A 363 -6.92 -21.72 -35.68
CA GLY A 363 -8.37 -22.00 -35.54
C GLY A 363 -8.84 -22.53 -34.19
N THR A 364 -7.96 -22.61 -33.18
CA THR A 364 -8.24 -23.17 -31.86
C THR A 364 -7.71 -22.24 -30.77
N VAL A 365 -8.62 -21.81 -29.88
CA VAL A 365 -8.38 -20.88 -28.77
C VAL A 365 -7.23 -21.32 -27.84
N ALA A 366 -7.12 -22.63 -27.59
CA ALA A 366 -6.10 -23.19 -26.69
C ALA A 366 -4.65 -22.98 -27.22
N THR A 367 -4.47 -23.00 -28.54
CA THR A 367 -3.15 -22.89 -29.18
C THR A 367 -2.65 -21.45 -29.19
N GLY A 368 -3.56 -20.49 -29.35
CA GLY A 368 -3.24 -19.05 -29.29
C GLY A 368 -2.71 -18.62 -27.92
N ALA A 369 -3.26 -19.16 -26.83
CA ALA A 369 -2.78 -18.92 -25.47
C ALA A 369 -1.35 -19.46 -25.23
N VAL A 370 -1.02 -20.61 -25.83
CA VAL A 370 0.31 -21.24 -25.73
C VAL A 370 1.36 -20.45 -26.52
N VAL A 371 1.02 -20.02 -27.74
CA VAL A 371 1.92 -19.19 -28.58
C VAL A 371 2.16 -17.82 -27.94
N PHE A 372 1.11 -17.23 -27.38
CA PHE A 372 1.18 -16.00 -26.60
C PHE A 372 2.13 -16.12 -25.40
N ALA A 373 1.96 -17.15 -24.57
CA ALA A 373 2.86 -17.43 -23.45
C ALA A 373 4.30 -17.66 -23.92
N GLY A 374 4.50 -18.42 -25.01
CA GLY A 374 5.82 -18.72 -25.59
C GLY A 374 6.54 -17.48 -26.14
N ALA A 375 5.83 -16.58 -26.81
CA ALA A 375 6.41 -15.36 -27.39
C ALA A 375 6.78 -14.32 -26.31
N VAL A 376 5.96 -14.19 -25.26
CA VAL A 376 6.28 -13.37 -24.08
C VAL A 376 7.50 -13.90 -23.33
N LEU A 377 7.62 -15.23 -23.19
CA LEU A 377 8.79 -15.89 -22.61
C LEU A 377 10.05 -15.74 -23.50
N GLY A 378 9.90 -15.79 -24.83
CA GLY A 378 10.99 -15.72 -25.80
C GLY A 378 11.57 -14.32 -26.00
N LEU A 379 10.74 -13.28 -26.16
CA LEU A 379 11.19 -11.90 -26.39
C LEU A 379 11.94 -11.32 -25.18
N THR A 380 11.67 -11.83 -23.99
CA THR A 380 12.33 -11.39 -22.77
C THR A 380 13.61 -12.17 -22.44
N ALA A 381 13.89 -13.29 -23.15
CA ALA A 381 15.08 -14.12 -22.97
C ALA A 381 16.36 -13.56 -23.65
N GLY A 382 16.22 -12.57 -24.55
CA GLY A 382 17.32 -12.05 -25.37
C GLY A 382 18.40 -11.26 -24.61
N VAL A 383 19.66 -11.68 -24.78
CA VAL A 383 20.95 -11.02 -24.42
C VAL A 383 21.18 -10.69 -22.93
N ARG A 384 20.20 -10.15 -22.20
CA ARG A 384 20.28 -9.87 -20.75
C ARG A 384 20.35 -11.16 -19.92
N GLY A 385 19.59 -12.20 -20.31
CA GLY A 385 19.66 -13.52 -19.67
C GLY A 385 21.05 -14.17 -19.78
N TRP A 386 21.71 -14.04 -20.93
CA TRP A 386 23.07 -14.56 -21.17
C TRP A 386 24.14 -13.80 -20.37
N ARG A 387 24.04 -12.47 -20.27
CA ARG A 387 24.96 -11.66 -19.43
C ARG A 387 24.74 -11.94 -17.94
N GLY A 388 23.50 -12.10 -17.50
CA GLY A 388 23.14 -12.54 -16.15
C GLY A 388 23.72 -13.93 -15.83
N TRP A 389 23.58 -14.88 -16.76
CA TRP A 389 24.16 -16.22 -16.64
C TRP A 389 25.69 -16.21 -16.49
N ARG A 390 26.41 -15.41 -17.30
CA ARG A 390 27.87 -15.26 -17.16
C ARG A 390 28.29 -14.66 -15.80
N ARG A 391 27.51 -13.75 -15.24
CA ARG A 391 27.75 -13.19 -13.90
C ARG A 391 27.44 -14.20 -12.80
N ALA A 392 26.33 -14.94 -12.92
CA ALA A 392 25.93 -15.96 -11.97
C ALA A 392 26.96 -17.11 -11.84
N ARG A 393 27.60 -17.52 -12.96
CA ARG A 393 28.70 -18.50 -12.91
C ARG A 393 29.89 -18.04 -12.05
N ARG A 394 30.08 -16.73 -11.84
CA ARG A 394 31.13 -16.21 -10.95
C ARG A 394 30.77 -16.29 -9.46
N LEU A 395 29.51 -16.60 -9.14
CA LEU A 395 28.99 -16.78 -7.78
C LEU A 395 28.83 -18.27 -7.41
N THR A 396 29.24 -19.19 -8.29
CA THR A 396 29.33 -20.62 -7.96
C THR A 396 30.40 -20.82 -6.87
N PRO A 397 30.12 -21.54 -5.77
CA PRO A 397 29.00 -22.44 -5.52
C PRO A 397 27.77 -21.84 -4.79
N ALA A 398 27.79 -20.56 -4.41
CA ALA A 398 26.75 -19.93 -3.60
C ALA A 398 25.36 -19.88 -4.28
N VAL A 399 25.29 -19.90 -5.62
CA VAL A 399 24.04 -19.94 -6.39
C VAL A 399 24.06 -21.13 -7.34
N SER A 400 23.06 -22.02 -7.25
CA SER A 400 22.96 -23.21 -8.10
C SER A 400 22.29 -22.93 -9.45
N LEU A 401 22.46 -23.84 -10.42
CA LEU A 401 21.77 -23.73 -11.72
C LEU A 401 20.24 -23.84 -11.58
N SER A 402 19.77 -24.69 -10.65
CA SER A 402 18.35 -24.82 -10.33
C SER A 402 17.77 -23.52 -9.79
N ASP A 403 18.49 -22.82 -8.89
CA ASP A 403 18.03 -21.52 -8.36
C ASP A 403 17.85 -20.49 -9.49
N LEU A 404 18.76 -20.48 -10.47
CA LEU A 404 18.69 -19.57 -11.62
C LEU A 404 17.49 -19.88 -12.52
N VAL A 405 17.26 -21.14 -12.85
CA VAL A 405 16.13 -21.55 -13.71
C VAL A 405 14.81 -21.28 -13.00
N GLU A 406 14.72 -21.62 -11.72
CA GLU A 406 13.54 -21.41 -10.91
C GLU A 406 13.25 -19.91 -10.71
N SER A 407 14.27 -19.11 -10.39
CA SER A 407 14.12 -17.65 -10.30
C SER A 407 13.75 -17.03 -11.64
N TRP A 408 14.29 -17.51 -12.75
CA TRP A 408 13.92 -17.04 -14.08
C TRP A 408 12.44 -17.35 -14.34
N GLY A 409 11.99 -18.57 -14.09
CA GLY A 409 10.58 -18.97 -14.22
C GLY A 409 9.66 -18.13 -13.34
N ARG A 410 9.98 -17.98 -12.05
CA ARG A 410 9.23 -17.12 -11.11
C ARG A 410 9.13 -15.68 -11.58
N LYS A 411 10.24 -15.06 -12.00
CA LYS A 411 10.25 -13.67 -12.48
C LYS A 411 9.32 -13.50 -13.69
N ARG A 412 9.25 -14.50 -14.58
CA ARG A 412 8.34 -14.47 -15.75
C ARG A 412 6.88 -14.61 -15.36
N LEU A 413 6.56 -15.57 -14.50
CA LEU A 413 5.19 -15.76 -13.99
C LEU A 413 4.71 -14.52 -13.23
N SER A 414 5.56 -13.95 -12.38
CA SER A 414 5.28 -12.70 -11.65
C SER A 414 5.08 -11.52 -12.61
N SER A 415 5.90 -11.38 -13.65
CA SER A 415 5.73 -10.32 -14.66
C SER A 415 4.41 -10.47 -15.44
N ALA A 416 4.04 -11.70 -15.82
CA ALA A 416 2.79 -11.98 -16.51
C ALA A 416 1.57 -11.71 -15.62
N TYR A 417 1.65 -12.11 -14.35
CA TYR A 417 0.65 -11.82 -13.32
C TYR A 417 0.46 -10.31 -13.13
N ALA A 418 1.55 -9.57 -12.89
CA ALA A 418 1.51 -8.11 -12.71
C ALA A 418 0.92 -7.40 -13.93
N LEU A 419 1.30 -7.81 -15.14
CA LEU A 419 0.70 -7.29 -16.38
C LEU A 419 -0.79 -7.59 -16.47
N SER A 420 -1.22 -8.80 -16.10
CA SER A 420 -2.62 -9.19 -16.13
C SER A 420 -3.47 -8.43 -15.11
N GLN A 421 -2.95 -8.18 -13.91
CA GLN A 421 -3.59 -7.33 -12.90
C GLN A 421 -3.75 -5.90 -13.41
N GLU A 422 -2.72 -5.35 -14.07
CA GLU A 422 -2.76 -3.99 -14.61
C GLU A 422 -3.75 -3.83 -15.75
N VAL A 423 -3.78 -4.78 -16.67
CA VAL A 423 -4.83 -4.81 -17.71
C VAL A 423 -6.21 -4.92 -17.07
N THR A 424 -6.36 -5.79 -16.06
CA THR A 424 -7.61 -5.96 -15.33
C THR A 424 -8.06 -4.67 -14.64
N ARG A 425 -7.13 -3.98 -13.98
CA ARG A 425 -7.38 -2.75 -13.23
C ARG A 425 -7.71 -1.55 -14.12
N TYR A 426 -7.04 -1.39 -15.26
CA TYR A 426 -7.14 -0.14 -16.05
C TYR A 426 -7.71 -0.27 -17.46
N TYR A 427 -7.57 -1.40 -18.14
CA TYR A 427 -7.80 -1.46 -19.59
C TYR A 427 -8.92 -2.41 -20.03
N VAL A 428 -9.64 -3.06 -19.11
CA VAL A 428 -10.71 -4.03 -19.46
C VAL A 428 -11.82 -3.40 -20.29
N LEU A 429 -12.39 -2.29 -19.84
CA LEU A 429 -13.51 -1.60 -20.49
C LEU A 429 -13.18 -1.09 -21.90
N PRO A 430 -12.09 -0.33 -22.14
CA PRO A 430 -11.78 0.10 -23.51
C PRO A 430 -11.46 -1.09 -24.42
N ILE A 431 -10.78 -2.13 -23.92
CA ILE A 431 -10.51 -3.34 -24.72
C ILE A 431 -11.83 -4.08 -25.03
N ALA A 432 -12.76 -4.16 -24.08
CA ALA A 432 -14.08 -4.76 -24.29
C ALA A 432 -14.90 -3.99 -25.34
N VAL A 433 -14.87 -2.65 -25.31
CA VAL A 433 -15.51 -1.80 -26.32
C VAL A 433 -14.91 -2.06 -27.71
N LEU A 434 -13.58 -2.10 -27.83
CA LEU A 434 -12.90 -2.43 -29.08
C LEU A 434 -13.24 -3.84 -29.57
N GLY A 435 -13.34 -4.81 -28.65
CA GLY A 435 -13.79 -6.17 -28.94
C GLY A 435 -15.22 -6.22 -29.47
N GLY A 436 -16.14 -5.46 -28.87
CA GLY A 436 -17.53 -5.33 -29.32
C GLY A 436 -17.65 -4.69 -30.70
N ILE A 437 -16.93 -3.58 -30.95
CA ILE A 437 -16.86 -2.96 -32.28
C ILE A 437 -16.31 -3.95 -33.31
N SER A 438 -15.20 -4.63 -32.98
CA SER A 438 -14.57 -5.62 -33.87
C SER A 438 -15.49 -6.82 -34.16
N TRP A 439 -16.40 -7.15 -33.25
CA TRP A 439 -17.42 -8.18 -33.47
C TRP A 439 -18.43 -7.76 -34.55
N VAL A 440 -18.77 -6.48 -34.62
CA VAL A 440 -19.78 -5.93 -35.54
C VAL A 440 -19.18 -5.61 -36.90
N VAL A 441 -18.00 -4.97 -36.94
CA VAL A 441 -17.41 -4.42 -38.17
C VAL A 441 -16.08 -5.06 -38.57
N GLY A 442 -15.50 -5.91 -37.73
CA GLY A 442 -14.20 -6.54 -37.97
C GLY A 442 -14.30 -7.93 -38.59
N PRO A 443 -13.14 -8.58 -38.86
CA PRO A 443 -13.10 -9.99 -39.23
C PRO A 443 -13.80 -10.85 -38.16
N SER A 444 -14.52 -11.88 -38.60
CA SER A 444 -15.35 -12.75 -37.72
C SER A 444 -14.58 -13.40 -36.56
N TRP A 445 -13.27 -13.52 -36.66
CA TRP A 445 -12.41 -14.07 -35.61
C TRP A 445 -11.95 -13.02 -34.59
N LEU A 446 -11.92 -11.72 -34.91
CA LEU A 446 -11.25 -10.70 -34.11
C LEU A 446 -11.99 -10.39 -32.80
N GLY A 447 -13.30 -10.14 -32.86
CA GLY A 447 -14.13 -9.92 -31.67
C GLY A 447 -14.06 -11.08 -30.66
N PRO A 448 -14.30 -12.34 -31.07
CA PRO A 448 -14.15 -13.51 -30.21
C PRO A 448 -12.76 -13.68 -29.60
N SER A 449 -11.71 -13.36 -30.36
CA SER A 449 -10.32 -13.41 -29.89
C SER A 449 -10.07 -12.43 -28.76
N ILE A 450 -10.52 -11.17 -28.93
CA ILE A 450 -10.38 -10.12 -27.92
C ILE A 450 -11.15 -10.50 -26.66
N ALA A 451 -12.40 -10.95 -26.79
CA ALA A 451 -13.23 -11.35 -25.65
C ALA A 451 -12.60 -12.52 -24.87
N THR A 452 -12.02 -13.49 -25.56
CA THR A 452 -11.35 -14.64 -24.93
C THR A 452 -10.06 -14.22 -24.22
N ALA A 453 -9.20 -13.45 -24.90
CA ALA A 453 -7.96 -12.94 -24.31
C ALA A 453 -8.24 -12.10 -23.07
N LEU A 454 -9.28 -11.26 -23.11
CA LEU A 454 -9.71 -10.45 -21.98
C LEU A 454 -10.22 -11.31 -20.82
N SER A 455 -11.04 -12.33 -21.11
CA SER A 455 -11.55 -13.25 -20.10
C SER A 455 -10.43 -14.00 -19.38
N VAL A 456 -9.40 -14.48 -20.13
CA VAL A 456 -8.21 -15.11 -19.54
C VAL A 456 -7.42 -14.12 -18.70
N THR A 457 -7.27 -12.88 -19.18
CA THR A 457 -6.51 -11.82 -18.50
C THR A 457 -7.14 -11.44 -17.16
N VAL A 458 -8.47 -11.41 -17.07
CA VAL A 458 -9.21 -11.14 -15.83
C VAL A 458 -9.26 -12.37 -14.91
N ALA A 459 -9.44 -13.56 -15.48
CA ALA A 459 -9.54 -14.79 -14.70
C ALA A 459 -8.20 -15.21 -14.07
N LEU A 460 -7.08 -15.01 -14.76
CA LEU A 460 -5.75 -15.39 -14.28
C LEU A 460 -5.42 -14.81 -12.89
N PRO A 461 -5.44 -13.47 -12.68
CA PRO A 461 -5.13 -12.89 -11.38
C PRO A 461 -6.15 -13.30 -10.31
N ALA A 462 -7.45 -13.28 -10.61
CA ALA A 462 -8.48 -13.73 -9.66
C ALA A 462 -8.27 -15.17 -9.17
N ILE A 463 -7.91 -16.09 -10.08
CA ILE A 463 -7.63 -17.50 -9.74
C ILE A 463 -6.34 -17.61 -8.93
N VAL A 464 -5.29 -16.86 -9.30
CA VAL A 464 -4.01 -16.87 -8.57
C VAL A 464 -4.20 -16.35 -7.16
N GLU A 465 -4.85 -15.19 -6.98
CA GLU A 465 -5.10 -14.60 -5.66
C GLU A 465 -5.92 -15.55 -4.77
N TYR A 466 -7.01 -16.12 -5.30
CA TYR A 466 -7.82 -17.09 -4.58
C TYR A 466 -7.02 -18.32 -4.15
N ARG A 467 -6.17 -18.87 -5.03
CA ARG A 467 -5.38 -20.08 -4.70
C ARG A 467 -4.23 -19.81 -3.75
N VAL A 468 -3.60 -18.63 -3.84
CA VAL A 468 -2.45 -18.28 -2.99
C VAL A 468 -2.90 -17.96 -1.57
N HIS A 469 -4.03 -17.27 -1.41
CA HIS A 469 -4.51 -16.84 -0.11
C HIS A 469 -5.53 -17.79 0.53
N ASP A 470 -6.07 -18.73 -0.24
CA ASP A 470 -7.07 -19.72 0.19
C ASP A 470 -8.16 -19.11 1.08
N PRO A 471 -8.87 -18.07 0.60
CA PRO A 471 -9.78 -17.30 1.44
C PRO A 471 -10.99 -18.16 1.86
N GLU A 472 -11.47 -17.97 3.09
CA GLU A 472 -12.64 -18.64 3.67
C GLU A 472 -13.98 -18.19 3.04
N THR A 473 -14.08 -18.23 1.70
CA THR A 473 -15.29 -17.89 0.95
C THR A 473 -15.38 -18.71 -0.34
N SER A 474 -16.57 -18.76 -0.95
CA SER A 474 -16.75 -19.51 -2.19
C SER A 474 -16.03 -18.82 -3.36
N ARG A 475 -15.57 -19.61 -4.33
CA ARG A 475 -14.94 -19.11 -5.56
C ARG A 475 -15.81 -18.11 -6.31
N THR A 476 -17.12 -18.34 -6.33
CA THR A 476 -18.09 -17.48 -7.01
C THR A 476 -18.29 -16.16 -6.27
N ALA A 477 -18.36 -16.18 -4.94
CA ALA A 477 -18.46 -14.96 -4.15
C ALA A 477 -17.18 -14.11 -4.28
N TYR A 478 -16.01 -14.74 -4.14
CA TYR A 478 -14.73 -14.06 -4.32
C TYR A 478 -14.58 -13.45 -5.72
N ALA A 479 -14.87 -14.22 -6.78
CA ALA A 479 -14.83 -13.72 -8.15
C ALA A 479 -15.84 -12.58 -8.39
N GLY A 480 -17.01 -12.62 -7.72
CA GLY A 480 -17.99 -11.55 -7.76
C GLY A 480 -17.45 -10.22 -7.21
N TYR A 481 -16.82 -10.26 -6.02
CA TYR A 481 -16.18 -9.07 -5.43
C TYR A 481 -14.95 -8.62 -6.20
N TYR A 482 -14.16 -9.55 -6.72
CA TYR A 482 -13.04 -9.24 -7.61
C TYR A 482 -13.50 -8.43 -8.83
N LEU A 483 -14.56 -8.88 -9.51
CA LEU A 483 -15.12 -8.16 -10.66
C LEU A 483 -15.74 -6.82 -10.24
N ALA A 484 -16.46 -6.78 -9.12
CA ALA A 484 -17.05 -5.55 -8.60
C ALA A 484 -15.98 -4.49 -8.27
N ASP A 485 -14.86 -4.92 -7.67
CA ASP A 485 -13.71 -4.05 -7.40
C ASP A 485 -13.16 -3.45 -8.69
N HIS A 486 -12.67 -4.31 -9.59
CA HIS A 486 -11.95 -3.86 -10.76
C HIS A 486 -12.83 -3.09 -11.74
N LEU A 487 -14.08 -3.50 -11.97
CA LEU A 487 -15.00 -2.76 -12.85
C LEU A 487 -15.44 -1.44 -12.23
N GLY A 488 -15.75 -1.43 -10.93
CA GLY A 488 -16.11 -0.22 -10.19
C GLY A 488 -14.96 0.79 -10.24
N TYR A 489 -13.76 0.36 -9.89
CA TYR A 489 -12.55 1.17 -9.93
C TYR A 489 -12.29 1.77 -11.31
N GLN A 490 -12.35 0.93 -12.34
CA GLN A 490 -12.06 1.36 -13.70
C GLN A 490 -13.07 2.38 -14.22
N LEU A 491 -14.36 2.22 -13.94
CA LEU A 491 -15.36 3.25 -14.23
C LEU A 491 -15.00 4.59 -13.55
N GLY A 492 -14.53 4.51 -12.30
CA GLY A 492 -13.98 5.64 -11.56
C GLY A 492 -12.83 6.33 -12.27
N VAL A 493 -11.79 5.57 -12.62
CA VAL A 493 -10.59 6.05 -13.32
C VAL A 493 -10.93 6.83 -14.59
N TYR A 494 -11.82 6.29 -15.44
CA TYR A 494 -12.22 6.96 -16.68
C TYR A 494 -13.16 8.14 -16.44
N ARG A 495 -14.03 8.08 -15.43
CA ARG A 495 -14.83 9.24 -15.02
C ARG A 495 -13.95 10.37 -14.51
N GLY A 496 -12.97 10.07 -13.66
CA GLY A 496 -11.99 11.02 -13.14
C GLY A 496 -11.20 11.68 -14.27
N ALA A 497 -10.76 10.89 -15.25
CA ALA A 497 -10.08 11.42 -16.44
C ALA A 497 -10.90 12.49 -17.18
N LEU A 498 -12.21 12.24 -17.36
CA LEU A 498 -13.12 13.19 -18.01
C LEU A 498 -13.38 14.43 -17.15
N VAL A 499 -13.52 14.27 -15.83
CA VAL A 499 -13.82 15.36 -14.90
C VAL A 499 -12.61 16.30 -14.72
N HIS A 500 -11.41 15.74 -14.56
CA HIS A 500 -10.19 16.50 -14.30
C HIS A 500 -9.40 16.82 -15.57
N GLY A 501 -9.82 16.31 -16.74
CA GLY A 501 -9.20 16.62 -18.02
C GLY A 501 -7.79 16.04 -18.19
N THR A 502 -7.44 14.99 -17.44
CA THR A 502 -6.10 14.37 -17.47
C THR A 502 -6.16 12.87 -17.73
N LEU A 503 -5.14 12.34 -18.43
CA LEU A 503 -4.92 10.91 -18.64
C LEU A 503 -3.60 10.44 -17.99
N ALA A 504 -2.97 11.29 -17.17
CA ALA A 504 -1.67 11.02 -16.57
C ALA A 504 -1.68 9.74 -15.71
N HIS A 505 -2.74 9.52 -14.92
CA HIS A 505 -2.91 8.32 -14.08
C HIS A 505 -3.12 7.03 -14.88
N LEU A 506 -3.54 7.11 -16.14
CA LEU A 506 -3.67 5.96 -17.03
C LEU A 506 -2.33 5.52 -17.65
N ARG A 507 -1.22 6.21 -17.36
CA ARG A 507 0.10 5.88 -17.89
C ARG A 507 0.74 4.75 -17.12
N PRO A 508 1.04 3.61 -17.78
CA PRO A 508 1.70 2.51 -17.12
C PRO A 508 3.16 2.83 -16.76
N SER A 509 3.89 3.64 -17.52
CA SER A 509 5.27 4.05 -17.18
C SER A 509 5.36 4.88 -15.89
N ALA A 510 4.32 5.63 -15.54
CA ALA A 510 4.23 6.38 -14.29
C ALA A 510 3.94 5.48 -13.07
N ARG A 511 3.44 4.25 -13.30
CA ARG A 511 3.04 3.28 -12.27
C ARG A 511 4.00 2.09 -12.15
N PHE A 512 4.66 1.70 -13.24
CA PHE A 512 5.62 0.61 -13.27
C PHE A 512 7.05 1.08 -13.00
N ARG A 513 7.48 1.02 -11.73
CA ARG A 513 8.84 0.54 -11.45
C ARG A 513 8.79 -0.98 -11.35
N LEU A 514 8.69 -1.66 -12.49
CA LEU A 514 8.94 -3.11 -12.53
C LEU A 514 10.34 -3.32 -11.95
N VAL A 515 10.41 -3.96 -10.79
CA VAL A 515 11.65 -4.32 -10.08
C VAL A 515 12.63 -4.91 -11.10
N SER A 516 13.62 -4.09 -11.47
CA SER A 516 14.56 -4.39 -12.55
C SER A 516 15.51 -5.51 -12.16
#